data_AF-A0A1D1UHX3-F1
#
_entry.id   AF-A0A1D1UHX3-F1
#
_cell.length_a   1.000
_cell.length_b   1.000
_cell.length_c   1.000
_cell.angle_alpha   90.00
_cell.angle_beta   90.00
_cell.angle_gamma   90.00
#
_symmetry.space_group_name_H-M   'P 1'
#
loop_
_entity.id
_entity.type
_entity.pdbx_description
1 polymer ?
#
loop_
_entity_poly.entity_id
_entity_poly.type
_entity_poly.pdbx_seq_one_letter_code
_entity_poly.pdbx_strand_id
1 'polypeptide(L)'
;MASSLSAGTTLSGKNSQEILDSITHRVGVVLEVRNHTKYPMVQPITFVDAGKIQLQAGDIQAGTREVMSMHKTDHTATGSCGVVSWKLDGLGKRIVLMWSAPYSFDFHANWLAIGTMEDQYANLISPQTFNEMYKGTESWFRRKEFYK
;
A
#
# COMPACT_ATOMS: atom_id res chain seq x y z
N MET A 1 -6.99 -14.10 21.60
CA MET A 1 -6.51 -15.07 20.58
C MET A 1 -6.63 -14.39 19.23
N ALA A 2 -5.54 -13.84 18.68
CA ALA A 2 -5.56 -13.35 17.30
C ALA A 2 -5.51 -14.57 16.39
N SER A 3 -6.57 -14.85 15.65
CA SER A 3 -6.58 -15.92 14.65
C SER A 3 -5.51 -15.64 13.61
N SER A 4 -4.68 -16.64 13.30
CA SER A 4 -3.69 -16.56 12.23
C SER A 4 -4.42 -16.42 10.90
N LEU A 5 -4.17 -15.33 10.15
CA LEU A 5 -4.73 -15.15 8.81
C LEU A 5 -4.06 -16.11 7.81
N SER A 6 -4.85 -16.65 6.90
CA SER A 6 -4.35 -17.47 5.81
C SER A 6 -3.56 -16.62 4.82
N ALA A 7 -2.44 -17.15 4.31
CA ALA A 7 -1.72 -16.51 3.22
C ALA A 7 -2.55 -16.57 1.93
N GLY A 8 -2.68 -15.44 1.26
CA GLY A 8 -3.32 -15.34 -0.03
C GLY A 8 -2.38 -15.66 -1.19
N THR A 9 -2.86 -15.43 -2.41
CA THR A 9 -2.22 -15.90 -3.65
C THR A 9 -0.90 -15.18 -3.93
N THR A 10 -0.80 -13.89 -3.59
CA THR A 10 0.38 -13.06 -3.87
C THR A 10 1.58 -13.45 -3.01
N LEU A 11 1.34 -14.08 -1.85
CA LEU A 11 2.42 -14.59 -1.00
C LEU A 11 3.07 -15.84 -1.61
N SER A 12 2.35 -16.66 -2.38
CA SER A 12 2.88 -17.84 -3.10
C SER A 12 3.82 -18.73 -2.24
N GLY A 13 3.49 -18.93 -0.97
CA GLY A 13 4.30 -19.70 -0.01
C GLY A 13 5.52 -18.98 0.56
N LYS A 14 5.83 -17.76 0.09
CA LYS A 14 6.82 -16.86 0.67
C LYS A 14 6.20 -15.98 1.75
N ASN A 15 7.04 -15.44 2.62
CA ASN A 15 6.66 -14.35 3.52
C ASN A 15 7.10 -12.98 2.97
N SER A 16 6.61 -11.89 3.58
CA SER A 16 6.89 -10.51 3.14
C SER A 16 8.36 -10.14 3.19
N GLN A 17 9.14 -10.69 4.12
CA GLN A 17 10.59 -10.45 4.21
C GLN A 17 11.33 -11.10 3.05
N GLU A 18 11.00 -12.36 2.70
CA GLU A 18 11.61 -13.04 1.54
C GLU A 18 11.33 -12.32 0.23
N ILE A 19 10.15 -11.69 0.11
CA ILE A 19 9.80 -10.86 -1.04
C ILE A 19 10.62 -9.57 -1.04
N LEU A 20 10.78 -8.92 0.11
CA LEU A 20 11.61 -7.73 0.24
C LEU A 20 13.08 -8.03 -0.11
N ASP A 21 13.63 -9.14 0.39
CA ASP A 21 15.00 -9.57 0.14
C ASP A 21 15.26 -9.90 -1.34
N SER A 22 14.21 -10.24 -2.10
CA SER A 22 14.30 -10.44 -3.54
C SER A 22 14.39 -9.13 -4.35
N ILE A 23 14.14 -7.98 -3.72
CA ILE A 23 14.26 -6.66 -4.35
C ILE A 23 15.72 -6.21 -4.25
N THR A 24 16.43 -6.23 -5.37
CA THR A 24 17.86 -5.86 -5.44
C THR A 24 18.12 -4.35 -5.46
N HIS A 25 17.06 -3.54 -5.48
CA HIS A 25 17.15 -2.08 -5.53
C HIS A 25 17.46 -1.50 -4.16
N ARG A 26 18.17 -0.36 -4.14
CA ARG A 26 18.48 0.39 -2.90
C ARG A 26 17.22 0.76 -2.09
N VAL A 27 16.09 0.96 -2.76
CA VAL A 27 14.79 1.19 -2.12
C VAL A 27 13.83 0.13 -2.63
N GLY A 28 13.38 -0.73 -1.73
CA GLY A 28 12.32 -1.71 -1.92
C GLY A 28 11.23 -1.48 -0.87
N VAL A 29 9.97 -1.68 -1.27
CA VAL A 29 8.81 -1.55 -0.41
C VAL A 29 7.96 -2.81 -0.58
N VAL A 30 7.56 -3.41 0.53
CA VAL A 30 6.55 -4.47 0.56
C VAL A 30 5.42 -4.01 1.47
N LEU A 31 4.22 -3.94 0.92
CA LEU A 31 2.99 -3.68 1.66
C LEU A 31 2.30 -5.02 1.92
N GLU A 32 2.34 -5.50 3.16
CA GLU A 32 1.52 -6.63 3.60
C GLU A 32 0.21 -6.12 4.19
N VAL A 33 -0.90 -6.46 3.56
CA VAL A 33 -2.25 -6.07 4.01
C VAL A 33 -2.96 -7.29 4.56
N ARG A 34 -3.43 -7.16 5.80
CA ARG A 34 -4.07 -8.20 6.59
C ARG A 34 -5.56 -7.89 6.74
N ASN A 35 -6.41 -8.63 6.04
CA ASN A 35 -7.85 -8.39 6.07
C ASN A 35 -8.50 -9.13 7.24
N HIS A 36 -8.61 -8.44 8.38
CA HIS A 36 -9.35 -8.92 9.56
C HIS A 36 -10.86 -8.62 9.50
N THR A 37 -11.35 -8.06 8.40
CA THR A 37 -12.78 -7.79 8.24
C THR A 37 -13.51 -9.02 7.69
N LYS A 38 -14.84 -8.98 7.72
CA LYS A 38 -15.70 -9.99 7.06
C LYS A 38 -15.93 -9.72 5.57
N TYR A 39 -15.41 -8.61 5.05
CA TYR A 39 -15.66 -8.16 3.69
C TYR A 39 -14.42 -8.41 2.82
N PRO A 40 -14.53 -9.11 1.69
CA PRO A 40 -13.47 -9.15 0.70
C PRO A 40 -13.07 -7.73 0.26
N MET A 41 -11.77 -7.49 0.17
CA MET A 41 -11.20 -6.27 -0.40
C MET A 41 -10.90 -6.53 -1.88
N VAL A 42 -11.68 -5.96 -2.79
CA VAL A 42 -11.66 -6.29 -4.22
C VAL A 42 -11.38 -5.07 -5.09
N GLN A 43 -11.10 -5.30 -6.37
CA GLN A 43 -10.91 -4.27 -7.39
C GLN A 43 -9.80 -3.27 -6.99
N PRO A 44 -8.55 -3.73 -6.83
CA PRO A 44 -7.46 -2.84 -6.45
C PRO A 44 -7.29 -1.71 -7.49
N ILE A 45 -7.19 -0.47 -7.02
CA ILE A 45 -6.77 0.68 -7.85
C ILE A 45 -5.47 1.20 -7.26
N THR A 46 -4.44 1.26 -8.09
CA THR A 46 -3.12 1.74 -7.70
C THR A 46 -2.73 2.95 -8.53
N PHE A 47 -2.23 3.99 -7.86
CA PHE A 47 -1.54 5.13 -8.45
C PHE A 47 -0.11 5.16 -7.89
N VAL A 48 0.88 5.31 -8.78
CA VAL A 48 2.30 5.39 -8.41
C VAL A 48 2.82 6.77 -8.81
N ASP A 49 3.29 7.52 -7.83
CA ASP A 49 3.90 8.84 -8.03
C ASP A 49 5.40 8.72 -8.33
N ALA A 50 6.09 7.81 -7.64
CA ALA A 50 7.48 7.45 -7.91
C ALA A 50 7.76 5.96 -7.70
N GLY A 51 8.72 5.44 -8.47
CA GLY A 51 9.11 4.03 -8.46
C GLY A 51 8.33 3.19 -9.48
N LYS A 52 8.45 1.86 -9.34
CA LYS A 52 7.79 0.86 -10.18
C LYS A 52 7.18 -0.24 -9.31
N ILE A 53 6.08 -0.81 -9.79
CA ILE A 53 5.45 -1.99 -9.18
C ILE A 53 6.18 -3.24 -9.66
N GLN A 54 6.60 -4.08 -8.72
CA GLN A 54 7.17 -5.41 -8.99
C GLN A 54 6.12 -6.50 -8.82
N LEU A 55 5.28 -6.40 -7.78
CA LEU A 55 4.13 -7.28 -7.55
C LEU A 55 2.88 -6.44 -7.39
N GLN A 56 1.93 -6.62 -8.31
CA GLN A 56 0.66 -5.90 -8.33
C GLN A 56 -0.21 -6.27 -7.11
N ALA A 57 -1.01 -5.31 -6.65
CA ALA A 57 -2.01 -5.57 -5.63
C ALA A 57 -3.09 -6.50 -6.20
N GLY A 58 -3.42 -7.55 -5.46
CA GLY A 58 -4.53 -8.45 -5.74
C GLY A 58 -5.74 -8.20 -4.83
N ASP A 59 -6.81 -8.95 -5.07
CA ASP A 59 -7.96 -9.02 -4.16
C ASP A 59 -7.56 -9.73 -2.86
N ILE A 60 -8.06 -9.25 -1.72
CA ILE A 60 -7.74 -9.75 -0.37
C ILE A 60 -9.02 -10.27 0.27
N GLN A 61 -9.17 -11.59 0.28
CA GLN A 61 -10.33 -12.25 0.87
C GLN A 61 -10.44 -11.97 2.38
N ALA A 62 -11.65 -12.08 2.91
CA ALA A 62 -11.89 -11.96 4.36
C ALA A 62 -11.07 -13.03 5.11
N GLY A 63 -10.35 -12.62 6.16
CA GLY A 63 -9.51 -13.54 6.93
C GLY A 63 -8.20 -13.96 6.26
N THR A 64 -7.82 -13.33 5.14
CA THR A 64 -6.53 -13.58 4.47
C THR A 64 -5.61 -12.36 4.52
N ARG A 65 -4.37 -12.57 4.08
CA ARG A 65 -3.38 -11.51 3.88
C ARG A 65 -2.76 -11.62 2.50
N GLU A 66 -2.49 -10.48 1.89
CA GLU A 66 -1.85 -10.37 0.59
C GLU A 66 -0.75 -9.32 0.64
N VAL A 67 0.11 -9.32 -0.37
CA VAL A 67 1.25 -8.43 -0.50
C VAL A 67 1.24 -7.73 -1.86
N MET A 68 1.75 -6.50 -1.86
CA MET A 68 2.16 -5.77 -3.04
C MET A 68 3.61 -5.32 -2.83
N SER A 69 4.41 -5.31 -3.89
CA SER A 69 5.80 -4.88 -3.80
C SER A 69 6.19 -3.89 -4.90
N MET A 70 7.07 -2.97 -4.52
CA MET A 70 7.52 -1.85 -5.34
C MET A 70 8.99 -1.59 -5.09
N HIS A 71 9.61 -0.90 -6.03
CA HIS A 71 10.99 -0.43 -5.88
C HIS A 71 11.17 0.92 -6.56
N LYS A 72 12.29 1.58 -6.27
CA LYS A 72 12.69 2.80 -6.99
C LYS A 72 12.90 2.55 -8.47
N THR A 73 12.74 3.60 -9.27
CA THR A 73 13.09 3.57 -10.70
C THR A 73 14.60 3.38 -10.88
N ASP A 74 14.98 2.54 -11.84
CA ASP A 74 16.38 2.25 -12.18
C ASP A 74 17.19 3.51 -12.45
N HIS A 75 18.46 3.52 -12.01
CA HIS A 75 19.42 4.61 -12.27
C HIS A 75 19.00 6.04 -11.85
N THR A 76 17.93 6.21 -11.06
CA THR A 76 17.51 7.51 -10.52
C THR A 76 17.75 7.61 -9.02
N ALA A 77 17.94 8.82 -8.49
CA ALA A 77 18.00 9.08 -7.04
C ALA A 77 16.59 9.30 -6.44
N THR A 78 15.63 8.45 -6.83
CA THR A 78 14.23 8.53 -6.38
C THR A 78 13.89 7.38 -5.43
N GLY A 79 12.86 7.59 -4.62
CA GLY A 79 12.29 6.58 -3.73
C GLY A 79 11.18 5.76 -4.39
N SER A 80 10.23 5.27 -3.58
CA SER A 80 8.95 4.73 -4.05
C SER A 80 7.80 5.31 -3.25
N CYS A 81 6.79 5.85 -3.93
CA CYS A 81 5.61 6.42 -3.29
C CYS A 81 4.38 6.34 -4.18
N GLY A 82 3.20 6.28 -3.56
CA GLY A 82 1.93 6.13 -4.25
C GLY A 82 0.76 5.84 -3.34
N VAL A 83 -0.36 5.46 -3.94
CA VAL A 83 -1.61 5.11 -3.29
C VAL A 83 -2.15 3.82 -3.87
N VAL A 84 -2.63 2.92 -3.02
CA VAL A 84 -3.38 1.73 -3.40
C VAL A 84 -4.70 1.71 -2.63
N SER A 85 -5.78 1.27 -3.27
CA SER A 85 -7.09 1.18 -2.64
C SER A 85 -7.81 -0.10 -3.01
N TRP A 86 -8.70 -0.56 -2.13
CA TRP A 86 -9.57 -1.70 -2.36
C TRP A 86 -10.99 -1.39 -1.94
N LYS A 87 -11.94 -1.82 -2.76
CA LYS A 87 -13.36 -1.79 -2.41
C LYS A 87 -13.65 -2.86 -1.37
N LEU A 88 -14.31 -2.48 -0.28
CA LEU A 88 -14.90 -3.42 0.66
C LEU A 88 -16.22 -3.92 0.07
N ASP A 89 -16.22 -5.16 -0.40
CA ASP A 89 -17.37 -5.73 -1.11
C ASP A 89 -18.62 -5.70 -0.23
N GLY A 90 -19.75 -5.27 -0.80
CA GLY A 90 -21.02 -5.11 -0.08
C GLY A 90 -21.11 -3.94 0.93
N LEU A 91 -20.06 -3.12 1.13
CA LEU A 91 -20.10 -2.00 2.08
C LEU A 91 -20.21 -0.61 1.42
N GLY A 92 -20.01 -0.52 0.10
CA GLY A 92 -20.00 0.76 -0.62
C GLY A 92 -18.83 1.68 -0.24
N LYS A 93 -17.80 1.13 0.42
CA LYS A 93 -16.61 1.87 0.89
C LYS A 93 -15.34 1.32 0.26
N ARG A 94 -14.32 2.17 0.23
CA ARG A 94 -12.95 1.84 -0.16
C ARG A 94 -11.99 2.10 0.99
N ILE A 95 -11.07 1.17 1.23
CA ILE A 95 -9.87 1.43 2.04
C ILE A 95 -8.82 2.00 1.10
N VAL A 96 -8.14 3.06 1.54
CA VAL A 96 -7.09 3.74 0.78
C VAL A 96 -5.83 3.76 1.63
N LEU A 97 -4.73 3.31 1.05
CA LEU A 97 -3.41 3.25 1.68
C LEU A 97 -2.42 4.05 0.83
N MET A 98 -1.77 5.03 1.44
CA MET A 98 -0.66 5.78 0.85
C MET A 98 0.66 5.30 1.47
N TRP A 99 1.67 5.10 0.63
CA TRP A 99 3.04 4.85 1.07
C TRP A 99 4.00 5.88 0.49
N SER A 100 5.05 6.19 1.23
CA SER A 100 6.20 6.94 0.74
C SER A 100 7.47 6.45 1.42
N ALA A 101 8.43 5.97 0.63
CA ALA A 101 9.75 5.53 1.06
C ALA A 101 10.81 6.30 0.28
N PRO A 102 11.57 7.22 0.91
CA PRO A 102 12.50 8.09 0.21
C PRO A 102 13.80 7.36 -0.18
N TYR A 103 14.56 7.96 -1.09
CA TYR A 103 15.90 7.46 -1.46
C TYR A 103 16.95 7.71 -0.37
N SER A 104 16.87 8.87 0.30
CA SER A 104 17.74 9.26 1.41
C SER A 104 16.91 9.61 2.62
N PHE A 105 17.44 9.31 3.81
CA PHE A 105 16.86 9.66 5.10
C PHE A 105 17.48 10.91 5.74
N ASP A 106 18.41 11.58 5.07
CA ASP A 106 19.09 12.79 5.62
C ASP A 106 18.08 13.90 5.96
N PHE A 107 17.01 14.02 5.16
CA PHE A 107 15.95 15.02 5.32
C PHE A 107 14.54 14.45 5.12
N HIS A 108 14.40 13.13 5.03
CA HIS A 108 13.12 12.47 4.74
C HIS A 108 12.94 11.22 5.61
N ALA A 109 11.69 10.80 5.78
CA ALA A 109 11.32 9.61 6.53
C ALA A 109 10.33 8.78 5.72
N ASN A 110 10.09 7.53 6.15
CA ASN A 110 9.01 6.74 5.58
C ASN A 110 7.67 7.28 6.11
N TRP A 111 6.68 7.33 5.23
CA TRP A 111 5.32 7.72 5.59
C TRP A 111 4.34 6.65 5.14
N LEU A 112 3.39 6.32 6.01
CA LEU A 112 2.24 5.49 5.70
C LEU A 112 0.99 6.25 6.10
N ALA A 113 -0.03 6.23 5.25
CA ALA A 113 -1.34 6.72 5.64
C ALA A 113 -2.43 5.74 5.23
N ILE A 114 -3.47 5.63 6.06
CA ILE A 114 -4.62 4.77 5.82
C ILE A 114 -5.89 5.58 6.06
N GLY A 115 -6.84 5.50 5.14
CA GLY A 115 -8.14 6.14 5.25
C GLY A 115 -9.23 5.27 4.64
N THR A 116 -10.46 5.74 4.80
CA THR A 116 -11.62 5.15 4.14
C THR A 116 -12.38 6.22 3.39
N MET A 117 -12.91 5.89 2.23
CA MET A 117 -13.76 6.78 1.43
C MET A 117 -14.96 6.01 0.86
N GLU A 118 -15.94 6.73 0.35
CA GLU A 118 -17.05 6.10 -0.38
C GLU A 118 -16.56 5.56 -1.73
N ASP A 119 -17.04 4.39 -2.13
CA ASP A 119 -16.60 3.68 -3.34
C ASP A 119 -16.86 4.47 -4.63
N GLN A 120 -17.92 5.31 -4.64
CA GLN A 120 -18.24 6.20 -5.75
C GLN A 120 -17.13 7.23 -6.05
N TYR A 121 -16.21 7.46 -5.10
CA TYR A 121 -15.05 8.35 -5.27
C TYR A 121 -13.77 7.60 -5.70
N ALA A 122 -13.89 6.33 -6.12
CA ALA A 122 -12.75 5.53 -6.60
C ALA A 122 -11.96 6.19 -7.74
N ASN A 123 -12.65 6.95 -8.60
CA ASN A 123 -12.03 7.70 -9.70
C ASN A 123 -11.13 8.84 -9.23
N LEU A 124 -11.19 9.21 -7.94
CA LEU A 124 -10.33 10.25 -7.38
C LEU A 124 -8.93 9.73 -7.06
N ILE A 125 -8.68 8.41 -6.99
CA ILE A 125 -7.35 7.85 -6.73
C ILE A 125 -6.37 8.32 -7.81
N SER A 126 -5.51 9.27 -7.44
CA SER A 126 -4.76 10.12 -8.37
C SER A 126 -3.58 10.80 -7.67
N PRO A 127 -2.76 11.60 -8.39
CA PRO A 127 -1.76 12.46 -7.76
C PRO A 127 -2.34 13.39 -6.68
N GLN A 128 -3.59 13.81 -6.82
CA GLN A 128 -4.27 14.67 -5.84
C GLN A 128 -4.50 13.92 -4.52
N THR A 129 -4.99 12.68 -4.58
CA THR A 129 -5.16 11.84 -3.38
C THR A 129 -3.83 11.57 -2.69
N PHE A 130 -2.78 11.27 -3.47
CA PHE A 130 -1.45 11.08 -2.90
C PHE A 130 -0.99 12.34 -2.15
N ASN A 131 -1.07 13.51 -2.80
CA ASN A 131 -0.68 14.78 -2.20
C ASN A 131 -1.50 15.10 -0.94
N GLU A 132 -2.81 14.88 -0.96
CA GLU A 132 -3.67 15.08 0.19
C GLU A 132 -3.26 14.16 1.35
N MET A 133 -3.10 12.86 1.11
CA MET A 133 -2.70 11.91 2.14
C MET A 133 -1.27 12.14 2.64
N TYR A 134 -0.36 12.67 1.81
CA TYR A 134 1.05 12.87 2.16
C TYR A 134 1.34 14.15 2.93
N LYS A 135 0.70 15.28 2.57
CA LYS A 135 0.95 16.60 3.19
C LYS A 135 -0.31 17.35 3.64
N GLY A 136 -1.50 16.86 3.28
CA GLY A 136 -2.77 17.47 3.69
C GLY A 136 -3.15 17.17 5.13
N THR A 137 -4.27 17.78 5.54
CA THR A 137 -4.89 17.64 6.87
C THR A 137 -5.64 16.31 6.98
N GLU A 138 -5.45 15.62 8.10
CA GLU A 138 -5.98 14.27 8.39
C GLU A 138 -7.49 14.24 8.71
N SER A 139 -8.34 14.59 7.74
CA SER A 139 -9.80 14.62 7.92
C SER A 139 -10.45 13.24 7.80
N TRP A 140 -10.03 12.42 6.84
CA TRP A 140 -10.59 11.09 6.55
C TRP A 140 -9.55 9.96 6.55
N PHE A 141 -8.28 10.30 6.79
CA PHE A 141 -7.17 9.36 6.89
C PHE A 141 -6.36 9.64 8.16
N ARG A 142 -5.48 8.69 8.50
CA ARG A 142 -4.42 8.86 9.51
C ARG A 142 -3.09 8.55 8.84
N ARG A 143 -2.13 9.45 8.98
CA ARG A 143 -0.76 9.36 8.49
C ARG A 143 0.17 9.22 9.68
N LYS A 144 1.22 8.42 9.50
CA LYS A 144 2.26 8.24 10.50
C LYS A 144 3.62 8.16 9.83
N GLU A 145 4.60 8.77 10.49
CA GLU A 145 6.01 8.68 10.16
C GLU A 145 6.62 7.41 10.75
N PHE A 146 7.49 6.75 9.99
CA PHE A 146 8.21 5.56 10.41
C PHE A 146 9.71 5.75 10.19
N TYR A 147 10.47 5.63 11.28
CA TYR A 147 11.92 5.70 11.26
C TYR A 147 12.53 4.33 10.94
N LYS A 148 13.78 4.39 10.46
CA LYS A 148 14.62 3.22 10.26
C LYS A 148 15.25 2.77 11.58
#